data_AF-A0A942A4I5-F1
#
_entry.id   AF-A0A942A4I5-F1
#
_cell.length_a   1.000
_cell.length_b   1.000
_cell.length_c   1.000
_cell.angle_alpha   90.00
_cell.angle_beta   90.00
_cell.angle_gamma   90.00
#
_symmetry.space_group_name_H-M   'P 1'
#
loop_
_entity.id
_entity.type
_entity.pdbx_description
1 polymer ?
#
loop_
_entity_poly.entity_id
_entity_poly.type
_entity_poly.pdbx_seq_one_letter_code
_entity_poly.pdbx_strand_id
1 'polypeptide(L)'
;MINVKEDTELCQKKLGEILVKDGKVKSSDVQKALSMQKDNPDHQLLGMILVNMNLISKEELSAALNKQIESSGSGEKSGVDLSDDEGIKMIVDKYKETEYFDDLNELMGIVTHKVRNPLAGISAAVEVLRERVEKDDSNERIFRMIFKEVDRLECIVKDLFKAFSSK
;
A
#
# COMPACT_ATOMS: atom_id res chain seq x y z
N MET A 1 -39.97 7.02 -4.62
CA MET A 1 -38.91 7.71 -5.37
C MET A 1 -37.61 7.42 -4.67
N ILE A 2 -36.76 6.63 -5.32
CA ILE A 2 -35.45 6.22 -4.82
C ILE A 2 -34.51 7.40 -5.03
N ASN A 3 -33.84 7.87 -3.98
CA ASN A 3 -32.61 8.62 -4.10
C ASN A 3 -31.63 8.07 -3.07
N VAL A 4 -30.99 6.97 -3.45
CA VAL A 4 -29.85 6.36 -2.77
C VAL A 4 -28.68 6.55 -3.73
N LYS A 5 -27.49 6.79 -3.17
CA LYS A 5 -26.15 6.89 -3.78
C LYS A 5 -25.54 8.29 -3.82
N GLU A 6 -25.36 8.88 -2.65
CA GLU A 6 -24.05 9.48 -2.34
C GLU A 6 -23.18 8.37 -1.74
N ASP A 7 -22.73 7.44 -2.59
CA ASP A 7 -21.73 6.46 -2.20
C ASP A 7 -20.44 7.23 -1.96
N THR A 8 -20.11 7.34 -0.68
CA THR A 8 -18.93 7.98 -0.16
C THR A 8 -17.75 7.08 -0.47
N GLU A 9 -17.22 7.16 -1.68
CA GLU A 9 -15.94 6.53 -2.03
C GLU A 9 -14.83 7.21 -1.21
N LEU A 10 -14.57 6.68 -0.01
CA LEU A 10 -13.27 6.76 0.64
C LEU A 10 -12.26 5.95 -0.18
N CYS A 11 -12.09 6.32 -1.46
CA CYS A 11 -11.07 5.74 -2.32
C CYS A 11 -9.74 6.30 -1.85
N GLN A 12 -8.90 5.44 -1.26
CA GLN A 12 -7.50 5.74 -1.01
C GLN A 12 -6.90 6.24 -2.33
N LYS A 13 -6.61 7.55 -2.43
CA LYS A 13 -6.22 8.16 -3.71
C LYS A 13 -4.98 7.46 -4.23
N LYS A 14 -5.07 6.86 -5.42
CA LYS A 14 -3.94 6.14 -6.01
C LYS A 14 -2.89 7.16 -6.45
N LEU A 15 -1.60 6.80 -6.38
CA LEU A 15 -0.50 7.67 -6.82
C LEU A 15 -0.76 8.27 -8.22
N GLY A 16 -1.24 7.45 -9.16
CA GLY A 16 -1.59 7.88 -10.51
C GLY A 16 -2.72 8.91 -10.55
N GLU A 17 -3.74 8.79 -9.70
CA GLU A 17 -4.85 9.75 -9.62
C GLU A 17 -4.41 11.09 -9.03
N ILE A 18 -3.51 11.07 -8.04
CA ILE A 18 -2.93 12.28 -7.45
C ILE A 18 -2.12 13.04 -8.49
N LEU A 19 -1.27 12.33 -9.24
CA LEU A 19 -0.45 12.93 -10.30
C LEU A 19 -1.30 13.52 -11.43
N VAL A 20 -2.41 12.87 -11.79
CA VAL A 20 -3.36 13.40 -12.77
C VAL A 20 -4.09 14.62 -12.23
N LYS A 21 -4.58 14.56 -10.99
CA LYS A 21 -5.30 15.67 -10.35
C LYS A 21 -4.44 16.91 -10.19
N ASP A 22 -3.17 16.73 -9.86
CA ASP A 22 -2.19 17.82 -9.74
C ASP A 22 -1.70 18.34 -11.12
N GLY A 23 -2.23 17.79 -12.22
CA GLY A 23 -1.88 18.20 -13.59
C GLY A 23 -0.47 17.82 -14.03
N LYS A 24 0.18 16.89 -13.31
CA LYS A 24 1.56 16.47 -13.57
C LYS A 24 1.67 15.45 -14.69
N VAL A 25 0.66 14.58 -14.82
CA VAL A 25 0.65 13.48 -15.80
C VAL A 25 -0.75 13.34 -16.39
N LYS A 26 -0.89 12.90 -17.65
CA LYS A 26 -2.21 12.57 -18.21
C LYS A 26 -2.63 11.16 -17.82
N SER A 27 -3.93 10.91 -17.72
CA SER A 27 -4.46 9.57 -17.46
C SER A 27 -3.97 8.53 -18.49
N SER A 28 -3.78 8.94 -19.75
CA SER A 28 -3.21 8.08 -20.81
C SER A 28 -1.80 7.60 -20.49
N ASP A 29 -0.99 8.47 -19.88
CA ASP A 29 0.41 8.18 -19.60
C ASP A 29 0.54 7.27 -18.37
N VAL A 30 -0.34 7.45 -17.37
CA VAL A 30 -0.48 6.53 -16.24
C VAL A 30 -0.91 5.13 -16.70
N GLN A 31 -1.89 5.04 -17.61
CA GLN A 31 -2.31 3.74 -18.16
C GLN A 31 -1.16 3.06 -18.92
N LYS A 32 -0.40 3.82 -19.71
CA LYS A 32 0.77 3.30 -20.41
C LYS A 32 1.82 2.78 -19.42
N ALA A 33 2.11 3.52 -18.35
CA ALA A 33 3.05 3.09 -17.32
C ALA A 33 2.56 1.84 -16.56
N LEU A 34 1.25 1.71 -16.31
CA LEU A 34 0.63 0.51 -15.71
C LEU A 34 0.70 -0.71 -16.63
N SER A 35 0.52 -0.55 -17.94
CA SER A 35 0.75 -1.62 -18.91
C SER A 35 2.20 -2.08 -18.87
N MET A 36 3.15 -1.14 -18.87
CA MET A 36 4.58 -1.46 -18.76
C MET A 36 4.93 -2.12 -17.43
N GLN A 37 4.24 -1.82 -16.34
CA GLN A 37 4.43 -2.47 -15.04
C GLN A 37 4.02 -3.94 -15.06
N LYS A 38 2.90 -4.27 -15.70
CA LYS A 38 2.36 -5.64 -15.75
C LYS A 38 3.26 -6.59 -16.54
N ASP A 39 3.92 -6.08 -17.57
CA ASP A 39 4.75 -6.87 -18.47
C ASP A 39 6.24 -6.91 -18.07
N ASN A 40 6.61 -6.30 -16.93
CA ASN A 40 8.00 -6.16 -16.52
C ASN A 40 8.43 -7.20 -15.46
N PRO A 41 9.46 -8.04 -15.72
CA PRO A 41 9.96 -9.03 -14.76
C PRO A 41 10.52 -8.42 -13.46
N ASP A 42 10.99 -7.17 -13.51
CA ASP A 42 11.60 -6.50 -12.35
C ASP A 42 10.57 -5.85 -11.41
N HIS A 43 9.26 -5.95 -11.71
CA HIS A 43 8.17 -5.37 -10.91
C HIS A 43 8.40 -3.89 -10.57
N GLN A 44 8.94 -3.12 -11.51
CA GLN A 44 9.25 -1.71 -11.29
C GLN A 44 8.01 -0.95 -10.80
N LEU A 45 8.18 -0.14 -9.76
CA LEU A 45 7.09 0.63 -9.17
C LEU A 45 6.61 1.68 -10.18
N LEU A 46 5.29 1.88 -10.26
CA LEU A 46 4.66 2.86 -11.17
C LEU A 46 5.34 4.24 -11.14
N GLY A 47 5.66 4.74 -9.94
CA GLY A 47 6.34 6.03 -9.79
C GLY A 47 7.72 6.07 -10.45
N MET A 48 8.49 4.98 -10.38
CA MET A 48 9.81 4.91 -11.01
C MET A 48 9.71 4.79 -12.52
N ILE A 49 8.70 4.07 -13.04
CA ILE A 49 8.41 4.00 -14.47
C ILE A 49 8.09 5.41 -15.01
N LEU A 50 7.26 6.18 -14.30
CA LEU A 50 6.92 7.55 -14.70
C LEU A 50 8.13 8.50 -14.68
N VAL A 51 9.04 8.36 -13.71
CA VAL A 51 10.31 9.11 -13.68
C VAL A 51 11.22 8.71 -14.85
N ASN A 52 11.37 7.41 -15.11
CA ASN A 52 12.21 6.90 -16.20
C ASN A 52 11.68 7.30 -17.58
N MET A 53 10.37 7.45 -17.72
CA MET A 53 9.72 7.98 -18.92
C MET A 53 9.87 9.51 -19.05
N ASN A 54 10.54 10.19 -18.11
CA ASN A 54 10.64 11.65 -18.00
C ASN A 54 9.27 12.35 -17.96
N LEU A 55 8.25 11.67 -17.42
CA LEU A 55 6.90 12.23 -17.30
C LEU A 55 6.73 13.03 -16.01
N ILE A 56 7.50 12.72 -14.97
CA ILE A 56 7.54 13.42 -13.69
C ILE A 56 8.98 13.51 -13.18
N SER A 57 9.28 14.55 -12.40
CA SER A 57 10.54 14.63 -11.66
C SER A 57 10.50 13.81 -10.35
N LYS A 58 11.67 13.57 -9.75
CA LYS A 58 11.75 12.90 -8.44
C LYS A 58 11.07 13.72 -7.34
N GLU A 59 11.10 15.05 -7.46
CA GLU A 59 10.44 15.99 -6.55
C GLU A 59 8.92 15.96 -6.72
N GLU A 60 8.43 15.80 -7.94
CA GLU A 60 6.99 15.64 -8.20
C GLU A 60 6.46 14.30 -7.71
N LEU A 61 7.24 13.24 -7.89
CA LEU A 61 6.94 11.93 -7.33
C LEU A 61 6.89 11.98 -5.80
N SER A 62 7.88 12.61 -5.16
CA SER A 62 7.92 12.72 -3.69
C SER A 62 6.76 13.54 -3.15
N ALA A 63 6.36 14.62 -3.84
CA ALA A 63 5.19 15.43 -3.47
C ALA A 63 3.88 14.64 -3.59
N ALA A 64 3.72 13.83 -4.65
CA ALA A 64 2.54 13.00 -4.84
C ALA A 64 2.45 11.84 -3.82
N LEU A 65 3.58 11.20 -3.49
CA LEU A 65 3.66 10.18 -2.45
C LEU A 65 3.33 10.75 -1.06
N ASN A 66 3.82 11.94 -0.76
CA ASN A 66 3.44 12.67 0.46
C ASN A 66 1.93 12.86 0.59
N LYS A 67 1.28 13.36 -0.48
CA LYS A 67 -0.18 13.52 -0.52
C LYS A 67 -0.92 12.19 -0.41
N GLN A 68 -0.36 11.12 -0.98
CA GLN A 68 -0.94 9.78 -0.91
C GLN A 68 -0.95 9.27 0.54
N ILE A 69 0.15 9.45 1.25
CA ILE A 69 0.29 9.03 2.66
C ILE A 69 -0.57 9.91 3.58
N GLU A 70 -0.62 11.22 3.36
CA GLU A 70 -1.46 12.14 4.12
C GLU A 70 -2.96 11.86 3.95
N SER A 71 -3.39 11.58 2.71
CA SER A 71 -4.78 11.18 2.42
C SER A 71 -5.14 9.76 2.90
N SER A 72 -4.14 8.95 3.25
CA SER A 72 -4.34 7.63 3.87
C SER A 72 -4.40 7.71 5.40
N GLY A 73 -4.09 8.87 6.01
CA GLY A 73 -3.85 8.99 7.46
C GLY A 73 -4.88 9.79 8.27
N SER A 74 -5.99 10.26 7.68
CA SER A 74 -6.94 11.15 8.36
C SER A 74 -8.27 10.50 8.78
N GLY A 75 -8.37 9.17 8.79
CA GLY A 75 -9.53 8.46 9.32
C GLY A 75 -9.10 7.43 10.35
N GLU A 76 -9.64 7.51 11.56
CA GLU A 76 -9.69 6.40 12.50
C GLU A 76 -10.32 5.19 11.78
N LYS A 77 -9.45 4.34 11.22
CA LYS A 77 -9.64 3.02 10.57
C LYS A 77 -8.57 2.87 9.48
N SER A 78 -7.31 2.78 9.89
CA SER A 78 -6.16 2.48 9.02
C SER A 78 -6.01 0.97 8.77
N GLY A 79 -7.11 0.29 8.50
CA GLY A 79 -7.12 -1.07 7.98
C GLY A 79 -7.61 -0.99 6.54
N VAL A 80 -6.82 -1.48 5.59
CA VAL A 80 -7.46 -2.10 4.42
C VAL A 80 -8.12 -3.32 5.03
N ASP A 81 -9.38 -3.21 5.43
CA ASP A 81 -10.07 -4.33 6.03
C ASP A 81 -10.27 -5.36 4.92
N LEU A 82 -9.30 -6.26 4.76
CA LEU A 82 -9.37 -7.36 3.81
C LEU A 82 -10.55 -8.29 4.14
N SER A 83 -11.12 -8.18 5.35
CA SER A 83 -12.37 -8.85 5.73
C SER A 83 -13.59 -8.30 4.97
N ASP A 84 -13.54 -7.05 4.50
CA ASP A 84 -14.59 -6.40 3.71
C ASP A 84 -14.39 -6.60 2.19
N ASP A 85 -13.29 -7.23 1.76
CA ASP A 85 -13.13 -7.65 0.36
C ASP A 85 -14.01 -8.87 0.09
N GLU A 86 -15.14 -8.64 -0.60
CA GLU A 86 -16.12 -9.68 -0.94
C GLU A 86 -15.49 -10.87 -1.69
N GLY A 87 -14.44 -10.62 -2.47
CA GLY A 87 -13.72 -11.66 -3.21
C GLY A 87 -12.92 -12.57 -2.28
N ILE A 88 -12.13 -11.99 -1.36
CA ILE A 88 -11.36 -12.74 -0.36
C ILE A 88 -12.31 -13.51 0.54
N LYS A 89 -13.38 -12.86 1.03
CA LYS A 89 -14.37 -13.48 1.90
C LYS A 89 -15.05 -14.68 1.26
N MET A 90 -15.44 -14.58 -0.01
CA MET A 90 -16.05 -15.71 -0.74
C MET A 90 -15.10 -16.90 -0.87
N ILE A 91 -13.80 -16.66 -1.09
CA ILE A 91 -12.80 -17.73 -1.17
C ILE A 91 -12.63 -18.40 0.20
N VAL A 92 -12.48 -17.60 1.26
CA VAL A 92 -12.33 -18.10 2.63
C VAL A 92 -13.55 -18.92 3.02
N ASP A 93 -14.77 -18.39 2.86
CA ASP A 93 -16.00 -19.09 3.20
C ASP A 93 -16.21 -20.39 2.42
N LYS A 94 -15.73 -20.46 1.18
CA LYS A 94 -15.84 -21.67 0.34
C LYS A 94 -14.98 -22.82 0.87
N TYR A 95 -13.81 -22.54 1.43
CA TYR A 95 -12.84 -23.57 1.83
C TYR A 95 -12.68 -23.72 3.35
N LYS A 96 -13.23 -22.82 4.17
CA LYS A 96 -13.00 -22.81 5.63
C LYS A 96 -13.33 -24.11 6.36
N GLU A 97 -14.25 -24.92 5.85
CA GLU A 97 -14.64 -26.21 6.45
C GLU A 97 -13.81 -27.39 5.91
N THR A 98 -12.74 -27.13 5.16
CA THR A 98 -11.89 -28.17 4.55
C THR A 98 -10.54 -28.28 5.26
N GLU A 99 -9.97 -29.49 5.31
CA GLU A 99 -8.62 -29.71 5.86
C GLU A 99 -7.53 -28.90 5.11
N TYR A 100 -7.75 -28.60 3.83
CA TYR A 100 -6.88 -27.73 3.04
C TYR A 100 -6.76 -26.30 3.62
N PHE A 101 -7.81 -25.82 4.29
CA PHE A 101 -7.81 -24.50 4.89
C PHE A 101 -7.00 -24.45 6.20
N ASP A 102 -6.94 -25.55 6.95
CA ASP A 102 -6.09 -25.64 8.14
C ASP A 102 -4.59 -25.54 7.76
N ASP A 103 -4.16 -26.28 6.73
CA ASP A 103 -2.80 -26.20 6.18
C ASP A 103 -2.49 -24.78 5.66
N LEU A 104 -3.46 -24.14 5.00
CA LEU A 104 -3.34 -22.77 4.50
C LEU A 104 -3.21 -21.75 5.64
N ASN A 105 -3.96 -21.93 6.72
CA ASN A 105 -3.90 -21.09 7.91
C ASN A 105 -2.52 -21.21 8.59
N GLU A 106 -2.00 -22.42 8.76
CA GLU A 106 -0.65 -22.65 9.29
C GLU A 106 0.41 -21.96 8.40
N LEU A 107 0.33 -22.14 7.08
CA LEU A 107 1.21 -21.47 6.13
C LEU A 107 1.12 -19.94 6.24
N MET A 108 -0.08 -19.38 6.39
CA MET A 108 -0.29 -17.94 6.53
C MET A 108 0.37 -17.39 7.80
N GLY A 109 0.35 -18.16 8.90
CA GLY A 109 1.10 -17.84 10.11
C GLY A 109 2.61 -17.76 9.85
N ILE A 110 3.17 -18.75 9.15
CA ILE A 110 4.60 -18.77 8.77
C ILE A 110 4.95 -17.58 7.89
N VAL A 111 4.15 -17.30 6.85
CA VAL A 111 4.35 -16.17 5.93
C VAL A 111 4.30 -14.85 6.68
N THR A 112 3.33 -14.67 7.57
CA THR A 112 3.19 -13.48 8.41
C THR A 112 4.45 -13.21 9.22
N HIS A 113 4.98 -14.23 9.91
CA HIS A 113 6.23 -14.11 10.64
C HIS A 113 7.41 -13.76 9.72
N LYS A 114 7.52 -14.42 8.57
CA LYS A 114 8.60 -14.17 7.61
C LYS A 114 8.56 -12.80 6.97
N VAL A 115 7.38 -12.18 6.80
CA VAL A 115 7.25 -10.81 6.27
C VAL A 115 7.49 -9.75 7.35
N ARG A 116 7.08 -9.98 8.61
CA ARG A 116 7.37 -9.04 9.71
C ARG A 116 8.87 -8.84 9.94
N ASN A 117 9.66 -9.88 9.76
CA ASN A 117 11.11 -9.82 9.96
C ASN A 117 11.84 -8.78 9.08
N PRO A 118 11.70 -8.80 7.74
CA PRO A 118 12.30 -7.76 6.89
C PRO A 118 11.69 -6.38 7.14
N LEU A 119 10.41 -6.27 7.49
CA LEU A 119 9.80 -4.97 7.87
C LEU A 119 10.46 -4.38 9.13
N ALA A 120 10.65 -5.19 10.17
CA ALA A 120 11.36 -4.78 11.38
C ALA A 120 12.82 -4.41 11.08
N GLY A 121 13.48 -5.15 10.19
CA GLY A 121 14.83 -4.83 9.71
C GLY A 121 14.90 -3.49 8.97
N ILE A 122 13.92 -3.21 8.10
CA ILE A 122 13.80 -1.92 7.41
C ILE A 122 13.59 -0.80 8.43
N SER A 123 12.64 -0.94 9.37
CA SER A 123 12.41 0.05 10.43
C SER A 123 13.67 0.34 11.24
N ALA A 124 14.41 -0.71 11.65
CA ALA A 124 15.65 -0.54 12.38
C ALA A 124 16.73 0.18 11.55
N ALA A 125 16.89 -0.18 10.27
CA ALA A 125 17.84 0.48 9.38
C ALA A 125 17.48 1.97 9.14
N VAL A 126 16.18 2.26 9.03
CA VAL A 126 15.65 3.62 8.85
C VAL A 126 15.88 4.46 10.12
N GLU A 127 15.68 3.89 11.31
CA GLU A 127 15.96 4.58 12.58
C GLU A 127 17.45 4.91 12.71
N VAL A 128 18.34 3.94 12.41
CA VAL A 128 19.79 4.18 12.39
C VAL A 128 20.17 5.27 11.38
N LEU A 129 19.54 5.30 10.20
CA LEU A 129 19.79 6.34 9.21
C LEU A 129 19.31 7.71 9.70
N ARG A 130 18.14 7.77 10.36
CA ARG A 130 17.57 8.99 10.95
C ARG A 130 18.49 9.62 11.98
N GLU A 131 19.19 8.83 12.78
CA GLU A 131 20.18 9.34 13.74
C GLU A 131 21.44 9.93 13.09
N ARG A 132 21.76 9.54 11.85
CA ARG A 132 22.98 9.95 11.12
C ARG A 132 22.79 11.16 10.23
N VAL A 133 21.55 11.55 9.95
CA VAL A 133 21.19 12.65 9.06
C VAL A 133 20.87 13.90 9.87
N GLU A 134 21.05 15.08 9.26
CA GLU A 134 20.71 16.36 9.90
C GLU A 134 19.23 16.41 10.30
N LYS A 135 18.97 16.84 11.53
CA LYS A 135 17.63 16.93 12.12
C LYS A 135 16.93 18.21 11.64
N ASP A 136 16.53 18.21 10.37
CA ASP A 136 15.64 19.21 9.79
C ASP A 136 14.26 18.64 9.50
N ASP A 137 13.28 19.53 9.33
CA ASP A 137 11.87 19.16 9.11
C ASP A 137 11.66 18.35 7.81
N SER A 138 12.49 18.55 6.79
CA SER A 138 12.37 17.85 5.51
C SER A 138 12.78 16.39 5.67
N ASN A 139 13.92 16.13 6.31
CA ASN A 139 14.41 14.79 6.61
C ASN A 139 13.45 14.06 7.57
N GLU A 140 13.00 14.73 8.62
CA GLU A 140 12.04 14.15 9.57
C GLU A 140 10.71 13.77 8.89
N ARG A 141 10.25 14.56 7.92
CA ARG A 141 9.07 14.22 7.12
C ARG A 141 9.29 12.95 6.30
N ILE A 142 10.45 12.78 5.68
CA ILE A 142 10.79 11.58 4.89
C ILE A 142 10.82 10.34 5.81
N PHE A 143 11.49 10.39 6.95
CA PHE A 143 11.54 9.26 7.87
C PHE A 143 10.15 8.86 8.37
N ARG A 144 9.33 9.85 8.74
CA ARG A 144 7.93 9.62 9.12
C ARG A 144 7.09 9.00 8.01
N MET A 145 7.33 9.34 6.74
CA MET A 145 6.67 8.66 5.62
C MET A 145 7.07 7.19 5.54
N ILE A 146 8.36 6.89 5.69
CA ILE A 146 8.87 5.52 5.60
C ILE A 146 8.31 4.67 6.74
N PHE A 147 8.33 5.16 7.98
CA PHE A 147 7.74 4.45 9.12
C PHE A 147 6.25 4.18 8.92
N LYS A 148 5.50 5.19 8.47
CA LYS A 148 4.07 5.01 8.16
C LYS A 148 3.83 3.91 7.13
N GLU A 149 4.69 3.78 6.11
CA GLU A 149 4.51 2.73 5.10
C GLU A 149 4.92 1.35 5.63
N VAL A 150 5.95 1.26 6.48
CA VAL A 150 6.28 -0.01 7.15
C VAL A 150 5.14 -0.45 8.07
N ASP A 151 4.59 0.46 8.87
CA ASP A 151 3.43 0.19 9.74
C ASP A 151 2.21 -0.23 8.92
N ARG A 152 1.97 0.43 7.79
CA ARG A 152 0.89 0.08 6.87
C ARG A 152 1.06 -1.34 6.31
N LEU A 153 2.27 -1.73 5.92
CA LEU A 153 2.56 -3.09 5.46
C LEU A 153 2.36 -4.11 6.59
N GLU A 154 2.76 -3.80 7.82
CA GLU A 154 2.47 -4.67 8.96
C GLU A 154 0.97 -4.85 9.20
N CYS A 155 0.17 -3.78 9.06
CA CYS A 155 -1.28 -3.84 9.17
C CYS A 155 -1.89 -4.72 8.07
N ILE A 156 -1.50 -4.54 6.81
CA ILE A 156 -1.97 -5.37 5.69
C ILE A 156 -1.68 -6.85 5.95
N VAL A 157 -0.49 -7.19 6.43
CA VAL A 157 -0.13 -8.58 6.75
C VAL A 157 -0.95 -9.10 7.93
N LYS A 158 -1.20 -8.27 8.95
CA LYS A 158 -2.07 -8.63 10.09
C LYS A 158 -3.50 -8.89 9.63
N ASP A 159 -4.04 -8.04 8.75
CA ASP A 159 -5.42 -8.16 8.26
C ASP A 159 -5.57 -9.35 7.31
N LEU A 160 -4.55 -9.63 6.49
CA LEU A 160 -4.50 -10.86 5.69
C LEU A 160 -4.54 -12.09 6.60
N PHE A 161 -3.67 -12.15 7.62
CA PHE A 161 -3.68 -13.26 8.56
C PHE A 161 -5.04 -13.46 9.24
N LYS A 162 -5.70 -12.38 9.69
CA LYS A 162 -7.04 -12.45 10.29
C LYS A 162 -8.06 -13.07 9.34
N ALA A 163 -8.06 -12.68 8.06
CA ALA A 163 -8.97 -13.21 7.06
C ALA A 163 -8.86 -14.75 6.91
N PHE A 164 -7.68 -15.32 7.15
CA PHE A 164 -7.44 -16.76 7.10
C PHE A 164 -7.49 -17.45 8.47
N SER A 165 -7.60 -16.69 9.57
CA SER A 165 -7.61 -17.20 10.96
C SER A 165 -8.99 -17.13 11.63
N SER A 166 -9.97 -16.45 11.03
CA SER A 166 -11.32 -16.38 11.59
C SER A 166 -12.05 -17.71 11.38
N LYS A 167 -12.16 -18.48 12.45
CA LYS A 167 -13.04 -19.65 12.55
C LYS A 167 -14.47 -19.20 12.87
#